data_AF-A0A3A9SNQ1-F1
#
_entry.id   AF-A0A3A9SNQ1-F1
#
_cell.length_a   1.000
_cell.length_b   1.000
_cell.length_c   1.000
_cell.angle_alpha   90.00
_cell.angle_beta   90.00
_cell.angle_gamma   90.00
#
_symmetry.space_group_name_H-M   'P 1'
#
loop_
_entity.id
_entity.type
_entity.pdbx_description
1 polymer ?
#
loop_
_entity_poly.entity_id
_entity_poly.type
_entity_poly.pdbx_seq_one_letter_code
_entity_poly.pdbx_strand_id
1 'polypeptide(L)' 'MDINTSYSEYNKVSEPKTIDTINVNGKYVDSTAFKSRIVTIAASSAFLAAFATFVALLFM' A
#
# COMPACT_ATOMS: atom_id res chain seq x y z
N MET A 1 15.79 45.71 -7.21
CA MET A 1 16.71 44.72 -7.78
C MET A 1 17.57 44.24 -6.64
N ASP A 2 17.42 42.98 -6.23
CA ASP A 2 18.55 42.12 -5.88
C ASP A 2 18.07 40.67 -5.87
N ILE A 3 18.85 39.87 -6.58
CA ILE A 3 18.58 38.54 -7.06
C ILE A 3 19.28 37.63 -6.05
N ASN A 4 18.55 36.92 -5.21
CA ASN A 4 19.15 35.86 -4.40
C ASN A 4 18.30 34.60 -4.49
N THR A 5 18.29 34.08 -5.72
CA THR A 5 18.59 32.69 -6.04
C THR A 5 19.12 31.88 -4.86
N SER A 6 18.23 31.31 -4.06
CA SER A 6 18.55 30.14 -3.26
C SER A 6 17.86 28.97 -3.92
N TYR A 7 18.52 28.44 -4.96
CA TYR A 7 18.39 27.04 -5.32
C TYR A 7 18.89 26.24 -4.11
N SER A 8 18.04 26.12 -3.08
CA SER A 8 18.10 24.97 -2.19
C SER A 8 17.48 23.81 -2.97
N GLU A 9 18.17 23.42 -4.05
CA GLU A 9 18.16 22.03 -4.47
C GLU A 9 18.70 21.29 -3.25
N TYR A 10 17.77 20.88 -2.38
CA TYR A 10 18.00 19.86 -1.41
C TYR A 10 18.52 18.68 -2.19
N ASN A 11 19.84 18.59 -2.25
CA ASN A 11 20.57 17.42 -2.67
C ASN A 11 20.19 16.37 -1.62
N LYS A 12 19.02 15.75 -1.80
CA LYS A 12 18.57 14.57 -1.06
C LYS A 12 19.56 13.50 -1.46
N VAL A 13 20.72 13.51 -0.80
CA VAL A 13 21.59 12.36 -0.67
C VAL A 13 20.63 11.23 -0.36
N SER A 14 20.47 10.34 -1.33
CA SER A 14 19.45 9.30 -1.27
C SER A 14 19.87 8.38 -0.14
N GLU A 15 19.38 8.70 1.07
CA GLU A 15 19.54 7.83 2.22
C GLU A 15 19.10 6.43 1.77
N PRO A 16 19.88 5.40 2.05
CA PRO A 16 19.52 4.05 1.66
C PRO A 16 18.12 3.78 2.23
N LYS A 17 17.13 3.71 1.34
CA LYS A 17 15.75 3.45 1.70
C LYS A 17 15.71 2.04 2.28
N THR A 18 15.76 1.92 3.60
CA THR A 18 15.60 0.65 4.29
C THR A 18 14.18 0.16 4.03
N ILE A 19 14.05 -0.96 3.33
CA ILE A 19 12.77 -1.61 3.07
C ILE A 19 12.67 -2.80 4.01
N ASP A 20 11.72 -2.75 4.93
CA ASP A 20 11.41 -3.87 5.81
C ASP A 20 10.81 -5.01 4.99
N THR A 21 11.56 -6.11 4.89
CA THR A 21 11.13 -7.32 4.19
C THR A 21 10.81 -8.44 5.16
N ILE A 22 9.83 -9.26 4.81
CA ILE A 22 9.48 -10.48 5.53
C ILE A 22 9.70 -11.69 4.61
N ASN A 23 10.10 -12.82 5.19
CA ASN A 23 10.26 -14.06 4.44
C ASN A 23 8.91 -14.79 4.36
N VAL A 24 8.39 -14.94 3.15
CA VAL A 24 7.19 -15.71 2.87
C VAL A 24 7.56 -16.82 1.88
N ASN A 25 7.49 -18.08 2.35
CA ASN A 25 7.79 -19.26 1.54
C ASN A 25 9.17 -19.23 0.85
N GLY A 26 10.21 -18.74 1.55
CA GLY A 26 11.56 -18.61 1.01
C GLY A 26 11.79 -17.38 0.15
N LYS A 27 10.77 -16.53 -0.06
CA LYS A 27 10.86 -15.27 -0.82
C LYS A 27 10.74 -14.07 0.11
N TYR A 28 11.70 -13.15 0.03
CA TYR A 28 11.62 -11.87 0.74
C TYR A 28 10.66 -10.93 0.02
N VAL A 29 9.63 -10.49 0.71
CA VAL A 29 8.62 -9.56 0.20
C VAL A 29 8.57 -8.31 1.08
N ASP A 30 8.32 -7.15 0.48
CA ASP A 30 8.10 -5.90 1.22
C ASP A 30 6.90 -6.06 2.16
N SER A 31 7.16 -5.85 3.46
CA SER A 31 6.18 -6.03 4.52
C SER A 31 5.00 -5.06 4.41
N THR A 32 5.23 -3.84 3.91
CA THR A 32 4.19 -2.81 3.74
C THR A 32 3.28 -3.19 2.59
N ALA A 33 3.87 -3.56 1.45
CA ALA A 33 3.12 -4.02 0.29
C ALA A 33 2.33 -5.30 0.61
N PHE A 34 2.92 -6.22 1.38
CA PHE A 34 2.25 -7.46 1.80
C PHE A 34 1.07 -7.20 2.74
N LYS A 35 1.24 -6.38 3.77
CA LYS A 35 0.15 -5.97 4.67
C LYS A 35 -0.99 -5.31 3.91
N SER A 36 -0.67 -4.39 3.00
CA SER A 36 -1.67 -3.73 2.16
C SER A 36 -2.47 -4.74 1.33
N ARG A 37 -1.79 -5.70 0.69
CA ARG A 37 -2.47 -6.77 -0.07
C ARG A 37 -3.40 -7.61 0.80
N ILE A 38 -2.99 -8.02 2.00
CA ILE A 38 -3.83 -8.79 2.91
C ILE A 38 -5.09 -8.01 3.29
N VAL A 39 -4.93 -6.73 3.66
CA VAL A 39 -6.06 -5.87 4.03
C VAL A 39 -7.01 -5.71 2.86
N THR A 40 -6.50 -5.49 1.65
CA THR A 40 -7.34 -5.40 0.45
C THR A 40 -8.10 -6.71 0.18
N ILE A 41 -7.44 -7.86 0.27
CA ILE A 41 -8.08 -9.17 0.08
C ILE A 41 -9.19 -9.38 1.11
N ALA A 42 -8.91 -9.08 2.39
CA ALA A 42 -9.89 -9.20 3.46
C ALA A 42 -11.12 -8.29 3.20
N ALA A 43 -10.89 -7.01 2.88
CA ALA A 43 -11.95 -6.06 2.58
C ALA A 43 -12.79 -6.49 1.35
N SER A 44 -12.15 -6.96 0.29
CA SER A 44 -12.83 -7.46 -0.91
C SER A 44 -13.68 -8.69 -0.61
N SER A 45 -13.20 -9.61 0.24
CA SER A 45 -13.96 -10.80 0.61
C SER A 45 -15.21 -10.47 1.43
N ALA A 46 -15.10 -9.53 2.37
CA ALA A 46 -16.23 -9.03 3.14
C ALA A 46 -17.26 -8.32 2.26
N PHE A 47 -16.81 -7.49 1.32
CA PHE A 47 -17.69 -6.82 0.36
C PHE A 47 -18.42 -7.82 -0.53
N LEU A 48 -17.73 -8.83 -1.05
CA LEU A 48 -18.33 -9.86 -1.91
C LEU A 48 -19.40 -10.66 -1.15
N ALA A 49 -19.14 -11.03 0.10
CA ALA A 49 -20.11 -11.72 0.94
C ALA A 49 -21.34 -10.86 1.21
N ALA A 50 -21.16 -9.58 1.56
CA ALA A 50 -22.25 -8.63 1.79
C ALA A 50 -23.08 -8.35 0.52
N PHE A 51 -22.42 -8.30 -0.64
CA PHE A 51 -23.10 -8.12 -1.92
C PHE A 51 -23.93 -9.36 -2.28
N ALA A 52 -23.37 -10.56 -2.09
CA ALA A 52 -24.08 -11.82 -2.33
C ALA A 52 -25.32 -11.96 -1.44
N THR A 53 -25.22 -11.62 -0.14
CA THR A 53 -26.39 -11.61 0.75
C THR A 53 -27.42 -10.57 0.36
N PHE A 54 -27.00 -9.37 -0.05
CA PHE A 54 -27.91 -8.34 -0.57
C PHE A 54 -28.70 -8.83 -1.80
N VAL A 55 -28.01 -9.44 -2.76
CA VAL A 55 -28.64 -10.00 -3.96
C VAL A 55 -29.61 -11.12 -3.58
N ALA A 56 -29.23 -12.02 -2.67
CA ALA A 56 -30.10 -13.09 -2.21
C ALA A 56 -31.40 -12.56 -1.58
N LEU A 57 -31.31 -11.49 -0.77
CA LEU A 57 -32.48 -10.85 -0.16
C LEU A 57 -33.35 -10.08 -1.17
N LEU A 58 -32.79 -9.62 -2.28
CA LEU A 58 -33.54 -8.89 -3.32
C LEU A 58 -34.47 -9.81 -4.13
N PHE A 59 -34.05 -11.07 -4.32
CA PHE A 59 -34.76 -12.07 -5.12
C PHE A 59 -35.56 -13.07 -4.28
N MET A 60 -35.62 -12.87 -2.96
CA MET A 60 -36.39 -13.66 -2.01
C MET A 60 -37.68 -12.94 -1.63
#